data_AF-A0A149VC25-F1
#
_entry.id   AF-A0A149VC25-F1
#
_cell.length_a   1.000
_cell.length_b   1.000
_cell.length_c   1.000
_cell.angle_alpha   90.00
_cell.angle_beta   90.00
_cell.angle_gamma   90.00
#
_symmetry.space_group_name_H-M   'P 1'
#
loop_
_entity.id
_entity.type
_entity.pdbx_description
1 polymer ?
#
loop_
_entity_poly.entity_id
_entity_poly.type
_entity_poly.pdbx_seq_one_letter_code
_entity_poly.pdbx_strand_id
1 'polypeptide(L)'
;MARIQVKHPVNLSTPLIGAEVECCLYCKGKDIIRAGHRHNKRTTVQLWWCHDCARVFSPHPAKGKVWPLSIILEAVRLYYLGYTRAQVAERVKEKTGLALPERTLSWWLAELRELTTYTYFRRELLSEFQPKRAVRTQRLHHKQTYYYATHYAKLWALLHEERNGAFFALRDFLAEMNRACPHGLFQGEHRASQDRASYDLTGTEIRASHNLACRVAGLVLQSVTDRRRRHDTLQRFMLATDSVTVAVEVPIFLLPEDISSLRTRHGPGIPLSTDDPLTGHVDFLQIRNGKIYILDYKPNAEKERPIAQLMTYALALSSRTGLDLFSFVCAWFDEEHYFEFYPRQVIRNAVTVSST
;
A
#
# COMPACT_ATOMS: atom_id res chain seq x y z
N MET A 1 33.30 36.07 -45.65
CA MET A 1 33.54 36.02 -44.19
C MET A 1 32.50 35.09 -43.56
N ALA A 2 32.90 33.84 -43.31
CA ALA A 2 32.03 32.81 -42.76
C ALA A 2 31.89 32.98 -41.25
N ARG A 3 30.65 33.10 -40.76
CA ARG A 3 30.33 33.07 -39.32
C ARG A 3 30.46 31.65 -38.82
N ILE A 4 31.46 31.42 -37.96
CA ILE A 4 31.64 30.18 -37.21
C ILE A 4 30.51 30.07 -36.19
N GLN A 5 29.66 29.06 -36.35
CA GLN A 5 28.72 28.62 -35.33
C GLN A 5 29.50 28.01 -34.17
N VAL A 6 29.50 28.68 -33.02
CA VAL A 6 29.91 28.06 -31.76
C VAL A 6 28.74 27.20 -31.27
N LYS A 7 28.87 25.87 -31.45
CA LYS A 7 28.07 24.88 -30.72
C LYS A 7 28.49 24.93 -29.26
N HIS A 8 27.64 25.43 -28.38
CA HIS A 8 27.75 25.12 -26.96
C HIS A 8 27.02 23.78 -26.68
N PRO A 9 27.69 22.78 -26.08
CA PRO A 9 27.04 21.57 -25.65
C PRO A 9 26.23 21.85 -24.37
N VAL A 10 24.93 21.55 -24.40
CA VAL A 10 24.12 21.47 -23.18
C VAL A 10 24.59 20.24 -22.41
N ASN A 11 25.36 20.47 -21.34
CA ASN A 11 25.79 19.44 -20.41
C ASN A 11 24.58 19.09 -19.52
N LEU A 12 23.82 18.05 -19.88
CA LEU A 12 22.74 17.53 -19.05
C LEU A 12 23.36 16.81 -17.85
N SER A 13 23.30 17.42 -16.67
CA SER A 13 23.67 16.78 -15.40
C SER A 13 22.87 15.49 -15.23
N THR A 14 23.55 14.35 -15.25
CA THR A 14 22.95 13.04 -15.06
C THR A 14 22.25 12.97 -13.69
N PRO A 15 20.96 12.57 -13.59
CA PRO A 15 20.23 12.59 -12.32
C PRO A 15 20.91 11.72 -11.26
N LEU A 16 21.06 12.28 -10.04
CA LEU A 16 21.62 11.59 -8.87
C LEU A 16 20.55 10.72 -8.20
N ILE A 17 20.83 9.43 -8.08
CA ILE A 17 19.95 8.42 -7.52
C ILE A 17 20.48 7.98 -6.17
N GLY A 18 19.58 7.87 -5.20
CA GLY A 18 19.94 7.34 -3.89
C GLY A 18 20.70 8.34 -3.02
N ALA A 19 20.46 9.64 -3.22
CA ALA A 19 21.10 10.72 -2.48
C ALA A 19 20.86 10.64 -0.96
N GLU A 20 19.87 9.86 -0.52
CA GLU A 20 19.51 9.63 0.87
C GLU A 20 19.19 8.14 1.08
N VAL A 21 19.71 7.60 2.19
CA VAL A 21 19.29 6.33 2.80
C VAL A 21 19.40 6.44 4.31
N GLU A 22 18.70 5.52 4.98
CA GLU A 22 18.44 5.57 6.42
C GLU A 22 19.15 4.49 7.22
N CYS A 23 19.38 3.37 6.54
CA CYS A 23 20.06 2.24 7.10
C CYS A 23 20.66 1.41 5.96
N CYS A 24 21.58 0.55 6.34
CA CYS A 24 22.17 -0.41 5.44
C CYS A 24 21.11 -1.38 4.90
N LEU A 25 21.09 -1.57 3.58
CA LEU A 25 20.18 -2.54 2.94
C LEU A 25 20.48 -4.00 3.35
N TYR A 26 21.65 -4.29 3.90
CA TYR A 26 22.07 -5.64 4.27
C TYR A 26 21.81 -5.98 5.74
N CYS A 27 22.14 -5.09 6.67
CA CYS A 27 22.05 -5.36 8.11
C CYS A 27 21.05 -4.46 8.84
N LYS A 28 20.40 -3.52 8.14
CA LYS A 28 19.52 -2.49 8.73
C LYS A 28 20.20 -1.58 9.76
N GLY A 29 21.52 -1.65 9.84
CA GLY A 29 22.38 -0.77 10.63
C GLY A 29 22.27 0.68 10.21
N LYS A 30 22.21 1.60 11.19
CA LYS A 30 22.03 3.04 10.94
C LYS A 30 23.34 3.80 10.81
N ASP A 31 24.45 3.17 11.18
CA ASP A 31 25.77 3.78 11.05
C ASP A 31 26.25 3.65 9.59
N ILE A 32 25.85 4.63 8.79
CA ILE A 32 26.11 4.70 7.35
C ILE A 32 26.64 6.06 6.93
N ILE A 33 27.58 6.08 5.99
CA ILE A 33 28.20 7.30 5.45
C ILE A 33 28.22 7.27 3.93
N ARG A 34 28.35 8.43 3.30
CA ARG A 34 28.53 8.53 1.83
C ARG A 34 29.90 7.97 1.45
N ALA A 35 29.93 7.03 0.50
CA ALA A 35 31.14 6.34 0.03
C ALA A 35 31.51 6.71 -1.42
N GLY A 36 31.03 7.86 -1.92
CA GLY A 36 31.27 8.36 -3.28
C GLY A 36 30.14 8.05 -4.26
N HIS A 37 30.46 8.09 -5.56
CA HIS A 37 29.47 7.96 -6.63
C HIS A 37 29.84 6.86 -7.61
N ARG A 38 28.84 6.15 -8.14
CA ARG A 38 28.94 5.27 -9.30
C ARG A 38 28.27 5.94 -10.49
N HIS A 39 29.04 6.21 -11.54
CA HIS A 39 28.52 6.78 -12.78
C HIS A 39 28.11 5.66 -13.75
N ASN A 40 26.83 5.65 -14.13
CA ASN A 40 26.30 4.82 -15.20
C ASN A 40 26.02 5.70 -16.42
N LYS A 41 25.80 5.07 -17.59
CA LYS A 41 25.49 5.75 -18.86
C LYS A 41 24.35 6.78 -18.79
N ARG A 42 23.42 6.63 -17.85
CA ARG A 42 22.19 7.46 -17.74
C ARG A 42 21.91 8.01 -16.34
N THR A 43 22.72 7.64 -15.34
CA THR A 43 22.44 7.97 -13.93
C THR A 43 23.75 8.10 -13.15
N THR A 44 23.81 9.00 -12.18
CA THR A 44 24.83 8.95 -11.13
C THR A 44 24.18 8.31 -9.90
N VAL A 45 24.80 7.31 -9.29
CA VAL A 45 24.27 6.61 -8.12
C VAL A 45 25.16 6.94 -6.93
N GLN A 46 24.58 7.44 -5.83
CA GLN A 46 25.29 7.59 -4.57
C GLN A 46 25.60 6.21 -3.98
N LEU A 47 26.87 6.00 -3.62
CA LEU A 47 27.32 4.85 -2.85
C LEU A 47 27.33 5.20 -1.37
N TRP A 48 27.04 4.21 -0.54
CA TRP A 48 26.98 4.30 0.91
C TRP A 48 27.82 3.21 1.52
N TRP A 49 28.52 3.51 2.60
CA TRP A 49 29.28 2.55 3.41
C TRP A 49 28.52 2.33 4.71
N CYS A 50 28.38 1.09 5.14
CA CYS A 50 27.84 0.75 6.46
C CYS A 50 28.96 0.28 7.38
N HIS A 51 29.08 0.90 8.55
CA HIS A 51 30.04 0.51 9.58
C HIS A 51 29.63 -0.79 10.29
N ASP A 52 28.33 -1.00 10.52
CA ASP A 52 27.82 -2.19 11.23
C ASP A 52 28.12 -3.52 10.51
N CYS A 53 28.06 -3.54 9.17
CA CYS A 53 28.34 -4.75 8.39
C CYS A 53 29.53 -4.63 7.43
N ALA A 54 30.27 -3.53 7.48
CA ALA A 54 31.43 -3.24 6.63
C ALA A 54 31.19 -3.45 5.12
N ARG A 55 30.01 -3.06 4.60
CA ARG A 55 29.66 -3.20 3.18
C ARG A 55 29.41 -1.85 2.53
N VAL A 56 29.88 -1.69 1.30
CA VAL A 56 29.40 -0.66 0.36
C VAL A 56 28.07 -1.12 -0.23
N PHE A 57 27.08 -0.24 -0.23
CA PHE A 57 25.80 -0.45 -0.89
C PHE A 57 25.39 0.78 -1.70
N SER A 58 24.46 0.58 -2.64
CA SER A 58 23.71 1.68 -3.25
C SER A 58 22.23 1.45 -2.97
N PRO A 59 21.40 2.50 -2.89
CA PRO A 59 19.99 2.34 -2.50
C PRO A 59 19.21 1.50 -3.52
N HIS A 60 19.73 1.44 -4.74
CA HIS A 60 19.30 0.52 -5.77
C HIS A 60 20.22 -0.70 -5.78
N PRO A 61 19.74 -1.92 -5.45
CA PRO A 61 20.49 -3.16 -5.67
C PRO A 61 20.46 -3.61 -7.13
N ALA A 62 20.09 -2.72 -8.04
CA ALA A 62 20.00 -2.96 -9.47
C ALA A 62 21.40 -3.04 -10.12
N LYS A 63 22.25 -3.93 -9.61
CA LYS A 63 23.55 -4.27 -10.20
C LYS A 63 23.28 -4.70 -11.64
N GLY A 64 23.81 -3.95 -12.60
CA GLY A 64 23.62 -4.22 -14.03
C GLY A 64 22.36 -3.62 -14.68
N LYS A 65 21.51 -2.86 -13.97
CA LYS A 65 20.38 -2.15 -14.62
C LYS A 65 20.78 -0.74 -15.02
N VAL A 66 20.45 -0.37 -16.25
CA VAL A 66 20.70 0.97 -16.82
C VAL A 66 19.66 2.01 -16.34
N TRP A 67 18.53 1.55 -15.78
CA TRP A 67 17.39 2.40 -15.41
C TRP A 67 17.17 2.47 -13.90
N PRO A 68 16.74 3.63 -13.36
CA PRO A 68 16.33 3.77 -11.95
C PRO A 68 15.17 2.83 -11.62
N LEU A 69 15.20 2.20 -10.44
CA LEU A 69 14.14 1.27 -10.02
C LEU A 69 12.81 1.99 -9.90
N SER A 70 12.80 3.23 -9.41
CA SER A 70 11.60 4.07 -9.34
C SER A 70 10.95 4.29 -10.71
N ILE A 71 11.74 4.42 -11.79
CA ILE A 71 11.21 4.54 -13.16
C ILE A 71 10.67 3.21 -13.66
N ILE A 72 11.37 2.10 -13.37
CA ILE A 72 10.91 0.75 -13.73
C ILE A 72 9.53 0.49 -13.09
N LEU A 73 9.42 0.69 -11.77
CA LEU A 73 8.18 0.45 -11.03
C LEU A 73 7.06 1.38 -11.49
N GLU A 74 7.34 2.65 -11.77
CA GLU A 74 6.35 3.59 -12.30
C GLU A 74 5.85 3.18 -13.70
N ALA A 75 6.74 2.75 -14.59
CA ALA A 75 6.36 2.31 -15.92
C ALA A 75 5.49 1.04 -15.86
N VAL A 76 5.84 0.10 -14.99
CA VAL A 76 5.07 -1.12 -14.73
C VAL A 76 3.70 -0.80 -14.14
N ARG A 77 3.64 0.10 -13.15
CA ARG A 77 2.39 0.61 -12.56
C ARG A 77 1.47 1.21 -13.62
N LEU A 78 1.99 2.10 -14.48
CA LEU A 78 1.21 2.72 -15.57
C LEU A 78 0.69 1.67 -16.56
N TYR A 79 1.50 0.68 -16.93
CA TYR A 79 1.05 -0.40 -17.80
C TYR A 79 -0.13 -1.17 -17.17
N TYR A 80 -0.05 -1.51 -15.89
CA TYR A 80 -1.12 -2.20 -15.17
C TYR A 80 -2.35 -1.33 -14.90
N LEU A 81 -2.23 -0.01 -14.82
CA LEU A 81 -3.41 0.87 -14.85
C LEU A 81 -4.18 0.83 -16.18
N GLY A 82 -3.58 0.25 -17.22
CA GLY A 82 -4.23 -0.02 -18.49
C GLY A 82 -3.68 0.76 -19.69
N TYR A 83 -2.63 1.56 -19.49
CA TYR A 83 -1.98 2.24 -20.61
C TYR A 83 -1.25 1.24 -21.53
N THR A 84 -1.23 1.53 -22.83
CA THR A 84 -0.42 0.77 -23.80
C THR A 84 1.07 1.03 -23.60
N ARG A 85 1.94 0.19 -24.15
CA ARG A 85 3.40 0.37 -24.03
C ARG A 85 3.87 1.71 -24.62
N ALA A 86 3.34 2.09 -25.78
CA ALA A 86 3.57 3.41 -26.38
C ALA A 86 3.13 4.55 -25.44
N GLN A 87 1.93 4.46 -24.86
CA GLN A 87 1.41 5.46 -23.93
C GLN A 87 2.22 5.57 -22.63
N VAL A 88 2.77 4.45 -22.14
CA VAL A 88 3.68 4.42 -20.99
C VAL A 88 5.01 5.08 -21.34
N ALA A 89 5.58 4.74 -22.50
CA ALA A 89 6.84 5.31 -22.96
C ALA A 89 6.75 6.84 -23.07
N GLU A 90 5.66 7.37 -23.62
CA GLU A 90 5.45 8.81 -23.74
C GLU A 90 5.32 9.48 -22.36
N ARG A 91 4.52 8.92 -21.45
CA ARG A 91 4.38 9.45 -20.07
C ARG A 91 5.70 9.45 -19.29
N VAL A 92 6.50 8.40 -19.45
CA VAL A 92 7.83 8.33 -18.82
C VAL A 92 8.74 9.40 -19.40
N LYS A 93 8.72 9.59 -20.71
CA LYS A 93 9.50 10.63 -21.40
C LYS A 93 9.07 12.04 -20.98
N GLU A 94 7.78 12.34 -20.94
CA GLU A 94 7.24 13.62 -20.46
C GLU A 94 7.67 13.93 -19.02
N LYS A 95 7.63 12.93 -18.13
CA LYS A 95 7.92 13.11 -16.71
C LYS A 95 9.41 13.16 -16.38
N THR A 96 10.25 12.45 -17.14
CA THR A 96 11.66 12.20 -16.79
C THR A 96 12.67 12.68 -17.83
N GLY A 97 12.22 13.04 -19.04
CA GLY A 97 13.06 13.32 -20.20
C GLY A 97 13.67 12.07 -20.85
N LEU A 98 13.49 10.88 -20.27
CA LEU A 98 14.12 9.64 -20.76
C LEU A 98 13.22 8.91 -21.76
N ALA A 99 13.74 8.67 -22.96
CA ALA A 99 13.06 7.84 -23.95
C ALA A 99 13.12 6.35 -23.56
N LEU A 100 11.96 5.79 -23.19
CA LEU A 100 11.80 4.38 -22.82
C LEU A 100 11.43 3.54 -24.05
N PRO A 101 12.30 2.62 -24.53
CA PRO A 101 11.93 1.70 -25.59
C PRO A 101 10.85 0.71 -25.12
N GLU A 102 9.83 0.47 -25.94
CA GLU A 102 8.75 -0.47 -25.60
C GLU A 102 9.26 -1.89 -25.28
N ARG A 103 10.31 -2.34 -25.99
CA ARG A 103 10.97 -3.64 -25.73
C ARG A 103 11.54 -3.72 -24.31
N THR A 104 12.07 -2.61 -23.80
CA THR A 104 12.59 -2.55 -22.43
C THR A 104 11.46 -2.71 -21.41
N LEU A 105 10.32 -2.04 -21.64
CA LEU A 105 9.13 -2.23 -20.79
C LEU A 105 8.62 -3.68 -20.84
N SER A 106 8.57 -4.29 -22.02
CA SER A 106 8.19 -5.71 -22.16
C SER A 106 9.08 -6.64 -21.32
N TRP A 107 10.38 -6.37 -21.27
CA TRP A 107 11.31 -7.15 -20.46
C TRP A 107 11.06 -6.96 -18.95
N TRP A 108 10.82 -5.73 -18.49
CA TRP A 108 10.48 -5.48 -17.07
C TRP A 108 9.17 -6.15 -16.66
N LEU A 109 8.16 -6.15 -17.54
CA LEU A 109 6.89 -6.82 -17.30
C LEU A 109 7.08 -8.34 -17.17
N ALA A 110 7.95 -8.94 -17.98
CA ALA A 110 8.29 -10.35 -17.88
C ALA A 110 9.06 -10.66 -16.59
N GLU A 111 10.05 -9.83 -16.25
CA GLU A 111 10.87 -9.97 -15.04
C GLU A 111 10.03 -9.88 -13.75
N LEU A 112 9.10 -8.93 -13.69
CA LEU A 112 8.30 -8.66 -12.48
C LEU A 112 6.98 -9.42 -12.45
N ARG A 113 6.74 -10.33 -13.40
CA ARG A 113 5.45 -11.00 -13.58
C ARG A 113 4.93 -11.67 -12.32
N GLU A 114 5.80 -12.33 -11.55
CA GLU A 114 5.44 -13.00 -10.30
C GLU A 114 4.97 -12.05 -9.19
N LEU A 115 5.41 -10.78 -9.25
CA LEU A 115 5.07 -9.75 -8.26
C LEU A 115 3.87 -8.89 -8.69
N THR A 116 3.38 -9.09 -9.91
CA THR A 116 2.31 -8.29 -10.51
C THR A 116 1.16 -9.19 -10.97
N THR A 117 0.45 -9.76 -9.99
CA THR A 117 -0.62 -10.74 -10.21
C THR A 117 -1.82 -10.18 -10.99
N TYR A 118 -1.98 -8.86 -11.08
CA TYR A 118 -3.03 -8.23 -11.89
C TYR A 118 -2.94 -8.53 -13.39
N THR A 119 -1.80 -9.07 -13.87
CA THR A 119 -1.62 -9.52 -15.25
C THR A 119 -2.77 -10.38 -15.77
N TYR A 120 -3.33 -11.26 -14.92
CA TYR A 120 -4.39 -12.18 -15.32
C TYR A 120 -5.71 -11.47 -15.62
N PHE A 121 -6.06 -10.44 -14.85
CA PHE A 121 -7.29 -9.66 -15.02
C PHE A 121 -7.15 -8.54 -16.06
N ARG A 122 -5.93 -8.07 -16.33
CA ARG A 122 -5.70 -6.89 -17.16
C ARG A 122 -6.35 -6.98 -18.53
N ARG A 123 -6.25 -8.13 -19.22
CA ARG A 123 -6.78 -8.28 -20.58
C ARG A 123 -8.30 -8.10 -20.63
N GLU A 124 -8.99 -8.72 -19.69
CA GLU A 124 -10.44 -8.64 -19.55
C GLU A 124 -10.88 -7.23 -19.22
N LEU A 125 -10.27 -6.62 -18.21
CA LEU A 125 -10.70 -5.32 -17.68
C LEU A 125 -10.38 -4.13 -18.59
N LEU A 126 -9.48 -4.27 -19.56
CA LEU A 126 -9.22 -3.24 -20.55
C LEU A 126 -10.37 -3.00 -21.52
N SER A 127 -11.19 -4.01 -21.76
CA SER A 127 -12.37 -3.88 -22.62
C SER A 127 -13.47 -3.07 -21.93
N GLU A 128 -13.58 -3.18 -20.61
CA GLU A 128 -14.62 -2.57 -19.80
C GLU A 128 -14.21 -1.22 -19.18
N PHE A 129 -12.92 -1.02 -18.87
CA PHE A 129 -12.45 0.14 -18.13
C PHE A 129 -11.31 0.87 -18.84
N GLN A 130 -11.52 2.15 -19.12
CA GLN A 130 -10.45 3.05 -19.50
C GLN A 130 -9.48 3.29 -18.33
N PRO A 131 -8.17 3.50 -18.57
CA PRO A 131 -7.18 3.67 -17.50
C PRO A 131 -7.51 4.77 -16.49
N LYS A 132 -8.07 5.89 -16.96
CA LYS A 132 -8.49 7.02 -16.11
C LYS A 132 -9.72 6.72 -15.25
N ARG A 133 -10.50 5.68 -15.58
CA ARG A 133 -11.71 5.27 -14.87
C ARG A 133 -11.49 4.02 -14.01
N ALA A 134 -10.41 3.28 -14.25
CA ALA A 134 -10.08 2.06 -13.53
C ALA A 134 -9.76 2.33 -12.06
N VAL A 135 -9.07 3.44 -11.76
CA VAL A 135 -8.78 3.91 -10.41
C VAL A 135 -9.32 5.32 -10.22
N ARG A 136 -10.06 5.56 -9.15
CA ARG A 136 -10.36 6.91 -8.68
C ARG A 136 -9.52 7.21 -7.46
N THR A 137 -9.07 8.44 -7.35
CA THR A 137 -8.27 8.94 -6.24
C THR A 137 -8.87 10.23 -5.74
N GLN A 138 -8.99 10.36 -4.43
CA GLN A 138 -9.41 11.57 -3.75
C GLN A 138 -8.33 12.00 -2.77
N ARG A 139 -8.06 13.30 -2.72
CA ARG A 139 -7.20 13.90 -1.71
C ARG A 139 -8.07 14.25 -0.51
N LEU A 140 -7.79 13.65 0.64
CA LEU A 140 -8.51 13.90 1.88
C LEU A 140 -7.67 14.83 2.75
N HIS A 141 -8.19 16.04 3.00
CA HIS A 141 -7.57 17.04 3.85
C HIS A 141 -8.09 16.91 5.29
N HIS A 142 -7.60 15.88 5.99
CA HIS A 142 -7.86 15.69 7.42
C HIS A 142 -6.68 16.31 8.20
N LYS A 143 -6.27 15.77 9.34
CA LYS A 143 -5.08 16.32 10.04
C LYS A 143 -3.79 16.24 9.22
N GLN A 144 -3.75 15.34 8.24
CA GLN A 144 -2.73 15.29 7.20
C GLN A 144 -3.41 14.99 5.86
N THR A 145 -2.66 15.13 4.78
CA THR A 145 -3.17 14.80 3.44
C THR A 145 -3.07 13.30 3.21
N TYR A 146 -4.22 12.64 3.05
CA TYR A 146 -4.31 11.23 2.64
C TYR A 146 -4.72 11.13 1.17
N TYR A 147 -4.23 10.09 0.50
CA TYR A 147 -4.51 9.82 -0.92
C TYR A 147 -5.38 8.57 -1.06
N TYR A 148 -6.63 8.69 -0.60
CA TYR A 148 -7.62 7.64 -0.74
C TYR A 148 -7.79 7.26 -2.21
N ALA A 149 -7.67 5.97 -2.52
CA ALA A 149 -7.87 5.50 -3.88
C ALA A 149 -8.57 4.14 -3.92
N THR A 150 -9.39 3.95 -4.95
CA THR A 150 -10.17 2.74 -5.18
C THR A 150 -10.03 2.28 -6.62
N HIS A 151 -9.73 1.00 -6.82
CA HIS A 151 -9.63 0.37 -8.13
C HIS A 151 -10.96 -0.28 -8.53
N TYR A 152 -11.83 0.49 -9.15
CA TYR A 152 -13.17 0.06 -9.56
C TYR A 152 -13.18 -1.12 -10.53
N ALA A 153 -12.19 -1.23 -11.42
CA ALA A 153 -12.15 -2.38 -12.33
C ALA A 153 -11.88 -3.70 -11.58
N LYS A 154 -11.04 -3.68 -10.53
CA LYS A 154 -10.77 -4.86 -9.68
C LYS A 154 -11.97 -5.18 -8.82
N LEU A 155 -12.60 -4.17 -8.22
CA LEU A 155 -13.86 -4.36 -7.49
C LEU A 155 -14.92 -5.01 -8.37
N TRP A 156 -15.08 -4.52 -9.61
CA TRP A 156 -16.01 -5.12 -10.55
C TRP A 156 -15.66 -6.59 -10.79
N ALA A 157 -14.43 -6.92 -11.20
CA ALA A 157 -14.04 -8.31 -11.46
C ALA A 157 -14.24 -9.23 -10.24
N LEU A 158 -13.70 -8.82 -9.10
CA LEU A 158 -13.65 -9.66 -7.90
C LEU A 158 -15.03 -9.90 -7.32
N LEU A 159 -15.96 -8.94 -7.40
CA LEU A 159 -17.32 -9.10 -6.89
C LEU A 159 -18.22 -9.95 -7.78
N HIS A 160 -17.85 -10.17 -9.04
CA HIS A 160 -18.53 -11.13 -9.92
C HIS A 160 -18.05 -12.58 -9.71
N GLU A 161 -16.98 -12.80 -8.94
CA GLU A 161 -16.65 -14.14 -8.47
C GLU A 161 -17.67 -14.58 -7.41
N GLU A 162 -18.26 -15.78 -7.59
CA GLU A 162 -19.30 -16.33 -6.72
C GLU A 162 -18.96 -16.22 -5.22
N ARG A 163 -17.74 -16.61 -4.85
CA ARG A 163 -17.23 -16.58 -3.47
C ARG A 163 -17.18 -15.18 -2.83
N ASN A 164 -17.17 -14.10 -3.62
CA ASN A 164 -17.07 -12.73 -3.15
C ASN A 164 -18.38 -11.95 -3.35
N GLY A 165 -19.42 -12.58 -3.91
CA GLY A 165 -20.68 -11.92 -4.29
C GLY A 165 -21.41 -11.24 -3.13
N ALA A 166 -21.09 -11.57 -1.88
CA ALA A 166 -21.66 -10.92 -0.70
C ALA A 166 -21.11 -9.50 -0.44
N PHE A 167 -20.02 -9.07 -1.10
CA PHE A 167 -19.29 -7.85 -0.73
C PHE A 167 -19.67 -6.60 -1.53
N PHE A 168 -20.84 -6.57 -2.18
CA PHE A 168 -21.33 -5.36 -2.86
C PHE A 168 -21.49 -4.17 -1.92
N ALA A 169 -21.87 -4.41 -0.66
CA ALA A 169 -21.95 -3.35 0.35
C ALA A 169 -20.60 -2.64 0.59
N LEU A 170 -19.48 -3.36 0.46
CA LEU A 170 -18.14 -2.74 0.53
C LEU A 170 -17.90 -1.81 -0.66
N ARG A 171 -18.28 -2.21 -1.88
CA ARG A 171 -18.19 -1.33 -3.07
C ARG A 171 -18.95 -0.04 -2.85
N ASP A 172 -20.17 -0.14 -2.32
CA ASP A 172 -21.04 1.02 -2.13
C ASP A 172 -20.47 1.96 -1.06
N PHE A 173 -19.95 1.42 0.04
CA PHE A 173 -19.21 2.20 1.03
C PHE A 173 -17.99 2.91 0.44
N LEU A 174 -17.14 2.21 -0.33
CA LEU A 174 -15.96 2.80 -0.96
C LEU A 174 -16.34 3.90 -1.98
N ALA A 175 -17.41 3.69 -2.73
CA ALA A 175 -17.93 4.69 -3.65
C ALA A 175 -18.47 5.92 -2.91
N GLU A 176 -19.15 5.73 -1.79
CA GLU A 176 -19.66 6.81 -0.97
C GLU A 176 -18.53 7.64 -0.35
N MET A 177 -17.49 6.98 0.19
CA MET A 177 -16.32 7.70 0.71
C MET A 177 -15.59 8.50 -0.36
N ASN A 178 -15.61 8.08 -1.64
CA ASN A 178 -15.05 8.87 -2.73
C ASN A 178 -15.92 10.09 -3.10
N ARG A 179 -17.22 10.02 -2.84
CA ARG A 179 -18.20 11.03 -3.24
C ARG A 179 -18.45 12.07 -2.15
N ALA A 180 -18.61 11.61 -0.91
CA ALA A 180 -19.09 12.39 0.22
C ALA A 180 -18.44 11.92 1.53
N CYS A 181 -17.10 11.88 1.57
CA CYS A 181 -16.37 11.63 2.83
C CYS A 181 -16.78 12.66 3.90
N PRO A 182 -17.19 12.24 5.11
CA PRO A 182 -17.58 13.15 6.18
C PRO A 182 -16.35 13.78 6.85
N HIS A 183 -15.69 14.71 6.15
CA HIS A 183 -14.40 15.29 6.56
C HIS A 183 -14.38 15.87 7.97
N GLY A 184 -15.52 16.37 8.48
CA GLY A 184 -15.63 16.93 9.84
C GLY A 184 -15.28 15.92 10.94
N LEU A 185 -15.58 14.63 10.75
CA LEU A 185 -15.27 13.59 11.74
C LEU A 185 -13.76 13.38 11.92
N PHE A 186 -12.97 13.61 10.87
CA PHE A 186 -11.53 13.29 10.83
C PHE A 186 -10.63 14.45 11.30
N GLN A 187 -11.21 15.55 11.77
CA GLN A 187 -10.47 16.69 12.33
C GLN A 187 -10.23 16.55 13.84
N GLY A 188 -11.04 15.75 14.55
CA GLY A 188 -10.96 15.56 16.00
C GLY A 188 -9.71 14.80 16.48
N GLU A 189 -9.36 14.95 17.76
CA GLU A 189 -8.14 14.41 18.37
C GLU A 189 -8.04 12.86 18.30
N HIS A 190 -9.16 12.15 18.46
CA HIS A 190 -9.21 10.69 18.62
C HIS A 190 -9.02 9.91 17.31
N ARG A 191 -7.87 9.21 17.19
CA ARG A 191 -7.57 8.27 16.10
C ARG A 191 -7.55 6.84 16.60
N ALA A 192 -8.02 5.90 15.76
CA ALA A 192 -7.95 4.46 16.02
C ALA A 192 -6.52 3.96 16.29
N SER A 193 -5.50 4.61 15.72
CA SER A 193 -4.09 4.28 15.97
C SER A 193 -3.56 4.78 17.33
N GLN A 194 -4.30 5.66 18.00
CA GLN A 194 -3.95 6.23 19.30
C GLN A 194 -4.75 5.59 20.45
N ASP A 195 -5.81 4.86 20.12
CA ASP A 195 -6.62 4.15 21.10
C ASP A 195 -5.79 3.03 21.77
N ARG A 196 -5.85 2.98 23.10
CA ARG A 196 -5.14 1.98 23.94
C ARG A 196 -6.04 0.80 24.30
N ALA A 197 -7.16 0.64 23.60
CA ALA A 197 -8.09 -0.47 23.76
C ALA A 197 -7.35 -1.82 23.85
N SER A 198 -7.46 -2.47 25.01
CA SER A 198 -6.84 -3.76 25.27
C SER A 198 -7.86 -4.85 24.97
N TYR A 199 -7.63 -5.58 23.87
CA TYR A 199 -8.43 -6.74 23.50
C TYR A 199 -7.88 -8.00 24.18
N ASP A 200 -8.76 -8.86 24.67
CA ASP A 200 -8.36 -10.18 25.13
C ASP A 200 -8.01 -11.07 23.93
N LEU A 201 -6.76 -11.47 23.86
CA LEU A 201 -6.22 -12.32 22.78
C LEU A 201 -6.11 -13.78 23.19
N THR A 202 -6.52 -14.15 24.41
CA THR A 202 -6.52 -15.53 24.88
C THR A 202 -7.29 -16.40 23.90
N GLY A 203 -6.66 -17.44 23.34
CA GLY A 203 -7.28 -18.33 22.35
C GLY A 203 -7.46 -17.74 20.95
N THR A 204 -6.99 -16.52 20.68
CA THR A 204 -6.92 -15.98 19.32
C THR A 204 -5.66 -16.51 18.64
N GLU A 205 -5.82 -17.14 17.48
CA GLU A 205 -4.68 -17.61 16.69
C GLU A 205 -4.14 -16.47 15.82
N ILE A 206 -2.90 -16.05 16.08
CA ILE A 206 -2.14 -15.16 15.20
C ILE A 206 -1.25 -16.03 14.33
N ARG A 207 -1.52 -16.06 13.01
CA ARG A 207 -0.82 -16.90 12.05
C ARG A 207 0.29 -16.13 11.37
N ALA A 208 1.51 -16.64 11.44
CA ALA A 208 2.59 -16.23 10.55
C ALA A 208 2.47 -17.02 9.24
N SER A 209 2.60 -16.34 8.10
CA SER A 209 2.61 -17.01 6.80
C SER A 209 3.46 -16.25 5.77
N HIS A 210 3.78 -16.91 4.67
CA HIS A 210 4.41 -16.23 3.53
C HIS A 210 3.35 -15.54 2.69
N ASN A 211 3.51 -14.24 2.46
CA ASN A 211 2.61 -13.47 1.62
C ASN A 211 3.36 -12.69 0.52
N LEU A 212 2.70 -12.53 -0.64
CA LEU A 212 3.23 -11.73 -1.74
C LEU A 212 3.50 -10.28 -1.32
N ALA A 213 2.70 -9.74 -0.40
CA ALA A 213 2.84 -8.38 0.12
C ALA A 213 4.26 -8.11 0.65
N CYS A 214 4.88 -9.07 1.35
CA CYS A 214 6.26 -8.98 1.84
C CYS A 214 7.27 -8.86 0.69
N ARG A 215 7.16 -9.72 -0.34
CA ARG A 215 8.05 -9.67 -1.51
C ARG A 215 7.90 -8.35 -2.28
N VAL A 216 6.66 -7.86 -2.42
CA VAL A 216 6.39 -6.58 -3.08
C VAL A 216 6.95 -5.43 -2.26
N ALA A 217 6.76 -5.40 -0.95
CA ALA A 217 7.38 -4.41 -0.05
C ALA A 217 8.91 -4.45 -0.16
N GLY A 218 9.49 -5.64 -0.10
CA GLY A 218 10.93 -5.87 -0.24
C GLY A 218 11.50 -5.28 -1.53
N LEU A 219 10.77 -5.34 -2.65
CA LEU A 219 11.17 -4.71 -3.91
C LEU A 219 10.91 -3.20 -3.93
N VAL A 220 9.69 -2.77 -3.64
CA VAL A 220 9.23 -1.40 -3.84
C VAL A 220 9.99 -0.43 -2.94
N LEU A 221 10.24 -0.82 -1.69
CA LEU A 221 10.85 0.04 -0.70
C LEU A 221 12.33 0.32 -0.97
N GLN A 222 12.99 -0.50 -1.81
CA GLN A 222 14.34 -0.20 -2.35
C GLN A 222 14.35 1.01 -3.29
N SER A 223 13.19 1.37 -3.87
CA SER A 223 13.08 2.52 -4.77
C SER A 223 12.82 3.84 -4.03
N VAL A 224 12.54 3.77 -2.73
CA VAL A 224 12.11 4.92 -1.92
C VAL A 224 13.30 5.44 -1.11
N THR A 225 13.60 6.73 -1.27
CA THR A 225 14.68 7.40 -0.50
C THR A 225 14.16 8.21 0.68
N ASP A 226 12.86 8.54 0.71
CA ASP A 226 12.21 9.32 1.77
C ASP A 226 11.23 8.44 2.56
N ARG A 227 11.48 8.26 3.88
CA ARG A 227 10.61 7.55 4.83
C ARG A 227 9.14 7.86 4.63
N ARG A 228 8.83 9.15 4.48
CA ARG A 228 7.45 9.67 4.44
C ARG A 228 6.69 9.17 3.22
N ARG A 229 7.40 8.64 2.21
CA ARG A 229 6.85 8.13 0.96
C ARG A 229 6.80 6.62 0.88
N ARG A 230 7.28 5.90 1.90
CA ARG A 230 7.29 4.42 1.90
C ARG A 230 5.90 3.83 1.77
N HIS A 231 4.97 4.24 2.64
CA HIS A 231 3.56 3.85 2.59
C HIS A 231 2.92 4.20 1.25
N ASP A 232 2.95 5.47 0.84
CA ASP A 232 2.34 5.96 -0.41
C ASP A 232 2.86 5.22 -1.66
N THR A 233 4.17 4.95 -1.74
CA THR A 233 4.77 4.26 -2.88
C THR A 233 4.34 2.79 -2.91
N LEU A 234 4.33 2.12 -1.76
CA LEU A 234 3.90 0.72 -1.65
C LEU A 234 2.41 0.57 -1.99
N GLN A 235 1.56 1.41 -1.39
CA GLN A 235 0.12 1.47 -1.63
C GLN A 235 -0.21 1.67 -3.11
N ARG A 236 0.37 2.70 -3.75
CA ARG A 236 0.13 2.97 -5.18
C ARG A 236 0.60 1.84 -6.10
N PHE A 237 1.70 1.18 -5.75
CA PHE A 237 2.21 0.06 -6.53
C PHE A 237 1.28 -1.14 -6.40
N MET A 238 0.99 -1.59 -5.17
CA MET A 238 0.09 -2.72 -4.92
C MET A 238 -1.32 -2.46 -5.49
N LEU A 239 -1.87 -1.26 -5.30
CA LEU A 239 -3.18 -0.90 -5.86
C LEU A 239 -3.22 -1.05 -7.38
N ALA A 240 -2.12 -0.83 -8.10
CA ALA A 240 -2.08 -1.05 -9.54
C ALA A 240 -1.78 -2.51 -9.91
N THR A 241 -0.82 -3.15 -9.24
CA THR A 241 -0.19 -4.38 -9.75
C THR A 241 -0.64 -5.67 -9.05
N ASP A 242 -1.13 -5.58 -7.82
CA ASP A 242 -1.65 -6.74 -7.10
C ASP A 242 -3.12 -6.96 -7.48
N SER A 243 -3.48 -8.19 -7.85
CA SER A 243 -4.82 -8.53 -8.35
C SER A 243 -5.94 -8.30 -7.34
N VAL A 244 -5.63 -8.40 -6.05
CA VAL A 244 -6.64 -8.45 -4.98
C VAL A 244 -6.70 -7.18 -4.16
N THR A 245 -5.69 -6.30 -4.20
CA THR A 245 -5.77 -4.95 -3.62
C THR A 245 -6.74 -4.06 -4.39
N VAL A 246 -7.84 -3.67 -3.72
CA VAL A 246 -8.95 -2.91 -4.30
C VAL A 246 -9.01 -1.46 -3.83
N ALA A 247 -8.48 -1.15 -2.65
CA ALA A 247 -8.44 0.22 -2.14
C ALA A 247 -7.26 0.44 -1.19
N VAL A 248 -6.84 1.69 -1.05
CA VAL A 248 -5.78 2.14 -0.13
C VAL A 248 -6.17 3.46 0.51
N GLU A 249 -5.64 3.73 1.70
CA GLU A 249 -5.94 4.92 2.51
C GLU A 249 -7.44 5.14 2.71
N VAL A 250 -8.16 4.05 3.01
CA VAL A 250 -9.64 4.06 3.09
C VAL A 250 -10.08 4.76 4.38
N PRO A 251 -10.77 5.91 4.31
CA PRO A 251 -11.26 6.58 5.50
C PRO A 251 -12.34 5.73 6.17
N ILE A 252 -12.18 5.47 7.46
CA ILE A 252 -13.16 4.75 8.29
C ILE A 252 -13.46 5.57 9.54
N PHE A 253 -14.66 5.39 10.06
CA PHE A 253 -15.08 6.00 11.30
C PHE A 253 -16.08 5.11 12.04
N LEU A 254 -16.10 5.23 13.37
CA LEU A 254 -17.02 4.56 14.26
C LEU A 254 -17.57 5.59 15.25
N LEU A 255 -18.89 5.78 15.23
CA LEU A 255 -19.59 6.70 16.11
C LEU A 255 -19.90 6.03 17.46
N PRO A 256 -20.08 6.79 18.55
CA PRO A 256 -20.45 6.23 19.86
C PRO A 256 -21.68 5.31 19.81
N GLU A 257 -22.69 5.65 19.03
CA GLU A 257 -23.89 4.84 18.81
C GLU A 257 -23.60 3.53 18.08
N ASP A 258 -22.62 3.49 17.18
CA ASP A 258 -22.20 2.26 16.52
C ASP A 258 -21.57 1.31 17.52
N ILE A 259 -20.74 1.83 18.44
CA ILE A 259 -20.09 1.03 19.49
C ILE A 259 -21.16 0.38 20.36
N SER A 260 -22.17 1.14 20.76
CA SER A 260 -23.33 0.61 21.50
C SER A 260 -24.05 -0.49 20.73
N SER A 261 -24.36 -0.27 19.44
CA SER A 261 -25.01 -1.30 18.61
C SER A 261 -24.16 -2.56 18.44
N LEU A 262 -22.85 -2.41 18.22
CA LEU A 262 -21.92 -3.52 18.09
C LEU A 262 -21.80 -4.32 19.39
N ARG A 263 -21.83 -3.66 20.56
CA ARG A 263 -21.86 -4.34 21.86
C ARG A 263 -23.14 -5.15 22.07
N THR A 264 -24.29 -4.61 21.65
CA THR A 264 -25.55 -5.38 21.68
C THR A 264 -25.47 -6.61 20.77
N ARG A 265 -24.86 -6.48 19.58
CA ARG A 265 -24.78 -7.59 18.59
C ARG A 265 -23.75 -8.65 18.94
N HIS A 266 -22.57 -8.25 19.40
CA HIS A 266 -21.42 -9.14 19.55
C HIS A 266 -21.02 -9.40 21.01
N GLY A 267 -21.63 -8.70 21.97
CA GLY A 267 -21.38 -8.82 23.40
C GLY A 267 -20.51 -7.68 23.97
N PRO A 268 -20.35 -7.64 25.31
CA PRO A 268 -19.63 -6.57 26.00
C PRO A 268 -18.12 -6.56 25.73
N GLY A 269 -17.58 -7.60 25.09
CA GLY A 269 -16.15 -7.78 24.78
C GLY A 269 -15.53 -6.80 23.77
N ILE A 270 -16.20 -5.69 23.48
CA ILE A 270 -15.65 -4.58 22.69
C ILE A 270 -15.17 -3.49 23.68
N PRO A 271 -13.85 -3.39 23.94
CA PRO A 271 -13.26 -2.50 24.94
C PRO A 271 -13.12 -1.05 24.45
N LEU A 272 -13.94 -0.64 23.48
CA LEU A 272 -13.93 0.72 22.94
C LEU A 272 -14.89 1.59 23.75
N SER A 273 -14.41 2.67 24.34
CA SER A 273 -15.28 3.64 25.01
C SER A 273 -14.82 5.04 24.64
N THR A 274 -15.69 5.79 23.99
CA THR A 274 -15.40 7.18 23.64
C THR A 274 -16.69 7.94 23.45
N ASP A 275 -16.67 9.20 23.88
CA ASP A 275 -17.74 10.17 23.61
C ASP A 275 -17.58 10.80 22.22
N ASP A 276 -16.39 10.65 21.61
CA ASP A 276 -16.05 11.17 20.29
C ASP A 276 -16.04 10.06 19.22
N PRO A 277 -16.25 10.37 17.94
CA PRO A 277 -16.02 9.43 16.85
C PRO A 277 -14.57 8.90 16.81
N LEU A 278 -14.40 7.57 16.73
CA LEU A 278 -13.10 6.97 16.38
C LEU A 278 -12.90 7.06 14.88
N THR A 279 -11.77 7.59 14.42
CA THR A 279 -11.46 7.71 12.99
C THR A 279 -10.12 7.09 12.61
N GLY A 280 -9.98 6.71 11.34
CA GLY A 280 -8.72 6.17 10.83
C GLY A 280 -8.69 6.03 9.30
N HIS A 281 -7.54 5.61 8.80
CA HIS A 281 -7.35 5.28 7.38
C HIS A 281 -6.77 3.88 7.29
N VAL A 282 -7.43 3.00 6.54
CA VAL A 282 -6.93 1.64 6.32
C VAL A 282 -5.89 1.69 5.20
N ASP A 283 -4.67 1.20 5.47
CA ASP A 283 -3.58 1.21 4.49
C ASP A 283 -3.97 0.47 3.21
N PHE A 284 -4.45 -0.78 3.32
CA PHE A 284 -4.90 -1.58 2.17
C PHE A 284 -6.16 -2.37 2.49
N LEU A 285 -7.08 -2.39 1.52
CA LEU A 285 -8.15 -3.38 1.46
C LEU A 285 -7.92 -4.32 0.30
N GLN A 286 -8.01 -5.63 0.58
CA GLN A 286 -8.00 -6.68 -0.43
C GLN A 286 -9.28 -7.51 -0.40
N ILE A 287 -9.70 -8.02 -1.54
CA ILE A 287 -10.76 -9.03 -1.64
C ILE A 287 -10.15 -10.30 -2.22
N ARG A 288 -10.12 -11.38 -1.44
CA ARG A 288 -9.61 -12.68 -1.88
C ARG A 288 -10.20 -13.81 -1.05
N ASN A 289 -10.35 -14.97 -1.67
CA ASN A 289 -10.79 -16.20 -0.98
C ASN A 289 -12.12 -16.05 -0.20
N GLY A 290 -13.07 -15.25 -0.71
CA GLY A 290 -14.33 -15.01 -0.02
C GLY A 290 -14.19 -14.26 1.31
N LYS A 291 -13.14 -13.43 1.43
CA LYS A 291 -12.88 -12.56 2.59
C LYS A 291 -12.39 -11.18 2.14
N ILE A 292 -12.63 -10.21 3.01
CA ILE A 292 -12.07 -8.86 2.94
C ILE A 292 -10.87 -8.81 3.89
N TYR A 293 -9.68 -8.59 3.34
CA TYR A 293 -8.49 -8.44 4.15
C TYR A 293 -8.22 -6.95 4.40
N ILE A 294 -8.03 -6.60 5.68
CA ILE A 294 -7.62 -5.29 6.16
C ILE A 294 -6.13 -5.42 6.49
N LEU A 295 -5.26 -4.85 5.65
CA LEU A 295 -3.81 -4.92 5.83
C LEU A 295 -3.29 -3.57 6.31
N ASP A 296 -2.32 -3.63 7.20
CA ASP A 296 -1.57 -2.46 7.69
C ASP A 296 -0.06 -2.73 7.53
N TYR A 297 0.67 -1.81 6.87
CA TYR A 297 2.12 -1.95 6.72
C TYR A 297 2.81 -1.36 7.95
N LYS A 298 3.53 -2.19 8.69
CA LYS A 298 4.28 -1.79 9.89
C LYS A 298 5.75 -2.14 9.73
N PRO A 299 6.67 -1.16 9.65
CA PRO A 299 8.09 -1.44 9.71
C PRO A 299 8.45 -2.25 10.96
N ASN A 300 9.16 -3.36 10.83
CA ASN A 300 9.42 -4.32 11.92
C ASN A 300 8.12 -4.95 12.47
N ALA A 301 7.33 -5.54 11.59
CA ALA A 301 6.04 -6.17 11.88
C ALA A 301 6.13 -7.27 12.95
N GLU A 302 7.31 -7.86 13.14
CA GLU A 302 7.55 -8.82 14.23
C GLU A 302 7.40 -8.17 15.63
N LYS A 303 7.83 -6.91 15.77
CA LYS A 303 7.82 -6.15 17.03
C LYS A 303 6.56 -5.32 17.19
N GLU A 304 6.03 -4.77 16.10
CA GLU A 304 4.80 -3.98 16.11
C GLU A 304 3.57 -4.89 15.99
N ARG A 305 2.63 -4.78 16.94
CA ARG A 305 1.40 -5.58 16.96
C ARG A 305 0.16 -4.66 16.91
N PRO A 306 -0.26 -4.19 15.72
CA PRO A 306 -1.35 -3.20 15.57
C PRO A 306 -2.75 -3.80 15.73
N ILE A 307 -2.94 -4.74 16.67
CA ILE A 307 -4.18 -5.51 16.80
C ILE A 307 -5.37 -4.61 17.14
N ALA A 308 -5.21 -3.66 18.08
CA ALA A 308 -6.28 -2.74 18.47
C ALA A 308 -6.73 -1.84 17.30
N GLN A 309 -5.76 -1.32 16.53
CA GLN A 309 -6.02 -0.51 15.32
C GLN A 309 -6.79 -1.33 14.28
N LEU A 310 -6.31 -2.54 13.97
CA LEU A 310 -6.94 -3.44 13.00
C LEU A 310 -8.34 -3.91 13.44
N MET A 311 -8.54 -4.16 14.73
CA MET A 311 -9.85 -4.47 15.30
C MET A 311 -10.84 -3.31 15.12
N THR A 312 -10.39 -2.09 15.40
CA THR A 312 -11.20 -0.88 15.19
C THR A 312 -11.60 -0.74 13.73
N TYR A 313 -10.67 -1.01 12.80
CA TYR A 313 -10.96 -0.98 11.36
C TYR A 313 -11.99 -2.03 10.94
N ALA A 314 -11.88 -3.26 11.46
CA ALA A 314 -12.84 -4.32 11.19
C ALA A 314 -14.23 -3.98 11.73
N LEU A 315 -14.32 -3.45 12.95
CA LEU A 315 -15.58 -3.03 13.57
C LEU A 315 -16.22 -1.86 12.83
N ALA A 316 -15.43 -0.85 12.44
CA ALA A 316 -15.90 0.28 11.65
C ALA A 316 -16.44 -0.17 10.29
N LEU A 317 -15.69 -1.01 9.55
CA LEU A 317 -16.16 -1.53 8.27
C LEU A 317 -17.39 -2.42 8.42
N SER A 318 -17.44 -3.29 9.43
CA SER A 318 -18.60 -4.12 9.72
C SER A 318 -19.84 -3.26 10.01
N SER A 319 -19.71 -2.22 10.83
CA SER A 319 -20.82 -1.29 11.11
C SER A 319 -21.28 -0.55 9.84
N ARG A 320 -20.33 0.02 9.09
CA ARG A 320 -20.62 0.87 7.92
C ARG A 320 -21.13 0.11 6.70
N THR A 321 -20.78 -1.17 6.57
CA THR A 321 -21.19 -2.02 5.44
C THR A 321 -22.31 -3.00 5.80
N GLY A 322 -22.57 -3.21 7.09
CA GLY A 322 -23.47 -4.27 7.56
C GLY A 322 -22.91 -5.69 7.41
N LEU A 323 -21.67 -5.85 6.92
CA LEU A 323 -21.04 -7.16 6.76
C LEU A 323 -20.64 -7.73 8.12
N ASP A 324 -20.85 -9.03 8.33
CA ASP A 324 -20.45 -9.70 9.56
C ASP A 324 -18.92 -9.75 9.69
N LEU A 325 -18.40 -9.71 10.92
CA LEU A 325 -16.98 -9.89 11.25
C LEU A 325 -16.36 -11.17 10.67
N PHE A 326 -17.14 -12.22 10.39
CA PHE A 326 -16.70 -13.41 9.66
C PHE A 326 -16.19 -13.10 8.25
N SER A 327 -16.61 -11.98 7.65
CA SER A 327 -16.18 -11.56 6.32
C SER A 327 -14.77 -11.00 6.30
N PHE A 328 -14.21 -10.63 7.46
CA PHE A 328 -12.96 -9.89 7.55
C PHE A 328 -11.79 -10.76 8.05
N VAL A 329 -10.60 -10.44 7.55
CA VAL A 329 -9.32 -10.91 8.07
C VAL A 329 -8.45 -9.68 8.31
N CYS A 330 -7.85 -9.59 9.49
CA CYS A 330 -6.95 -8.50 9.82
C CYS A 330 -5.52 -8.99 9.69
N ALA A 331 -4.66 -8.20 9.05
CA ALA A 331 -3.28 -8.57 8.83
C ALA A 331 -2.34 -7.37 8.93
N TRP A 332 -1.09 -7.63 9.29
CA TRP A 332 -0.02 -6.64 9.20
C TRP A 332 1.25 -7.29 8.71
N PHE A 333 2.10 -6.49 8.06
CA PHE A 333 3.28 -7.03 7.39
C PHE A 333 4.41 -6.01 7.25
N ASP A 334 5.61 -6.54 7.07
CA ASP A 334 6.78 -5.83 6.56
C ASP A 334 7.40 -6.58 5.38
N GLU A 335 8.64 -6.24 5.01
CA GLU A 335 9.39 -6.87 3.93
C GLU A 335 9.66 -8.38 4.14
N GLU A 336 9.58 -8.89 5.37
CA GLU A 336 10.02 -10.23 5.78
C GLU A 336 8.92 -11.05 6.47
N HIS A 337 8.07 -10.38 7.26
CA HIS A 337 7.07 -10.99 8.12
C HIS A 337 5.66 -10.57 7.70
N TYR A 338 4.74 -11.53 7.74
CA TYR A 338 3.32 -11.29 7.58
C TYR A 338 2.58 -12.08 8.65
N PHE A 339 1.68 -11.38 9.34
CA PHE A 339 0.83 -11.96 10.38
C PHE A 339 -0.64 -11.67 10.07
N GLU A 340 -1.51 -12.60 10.40
CA GLU A 340 -2.96 -12.41 10.27
C GLU A 340 -3.74 -13.06 11.41
N PHE A 341 -4.94 -12.53 11.64
CA PHE A 341 -5.90 -13.07 12.61
C PHE A 341 -7.34 -12.77 12.18
N TYR A 342 -8.29 -13.51 12.76
CA TYR A 342 -9.72 -13.30 12.51
C TYR A 342 -10.31 -12.39 13.60
N PRO A 343 -10.85 -11.20 13.25
CA PRO A 343 -11.38 -10.27 14.25
C PRO A 343 -12.55 -10.87 15.06
N ARG A 344 -13.30 -11.81 14.47
CA ARG A 344 -14.38 -12.50 15.17
C ARG A 344 -13.90 -13.35 16.36
N GLN A 345 -12.70 -13.94 16.26
CA GLN A 345 -12.14 -14.77 17.35
C GLN A 345 -11.79 -13.90 18.56
N VAL A 346 -11.22 -12.72 18.32
CA VAL A 346 -10.91 -11.73 19.36
C VAL A 346 -12.16 -11.34 20.15
N ILE A 347 -13.26 -11.02 19.46
CA ILE A 347 -14.51 -10.61 20.14
C ILE A 347 -15.21 -11.77 20.86
N ARG A 348 -15.13 -13.01 20.36
CA ARG A 348 -15.75 -14.18 21.02
C ARG A 348 -15.16 -14.41 22.41
N ASN A 349 -13.85 -14.30 22.55
CA ASN A 349 -13.15 -14.68 23.77
C ASN A 349 -13.35 -13.65 24.90
N ALA A 350 -13.53 -12.38 24.54
CA ALA A 350 -13.86 -11.32 25.48
C ALA A 350 -15.25 -11.46 26.12
N VAL A 351 -16.14 -12.31 25.59
CA VAL A 351 -17.48 -12.59 26.18
C VAL A 351 -17.43 -13.70 27.23
N THR A 352 -16.44 -14.60 27.18
CA THR A 352 -16.36 -15.79 28.05
C THR A 352 -15.76 -15.55 29.44
N VAL A 353 -15.15 -14.38 29.69
CA VAL A 353 -14.47 -14.08 30.97
C VAL A 353 -15.41 -13.43 32.01
N SER A 354 -16.65 -13.08 31.63
CA SER A 354 -17.59 -12.39 32.53
C SER A 354 -18.53 -13.32 33.32
N SER A 355 -18.24 -14.62 33.37
CA SER A 355 -19.10 -15.63 34.03
C SER A 355 -18.31 -16.57 34.94
N THR A 356 -17.54 -16.01 35.86
CA THR A 356 -17.02 -16.70 37.06
C THR A 356 -17.05 -15.76 38.25
#